data_AF-A0A5B6VPL3-F1
#
_entry.id   AF-A0A5B6VPL3-F1
#
_cell.length_a   1.000
_cell.length_b   1.000
_cell.length_c   1.000
_cell.angle_alpha   90.00
_cell.angle_beta   90.00
_cell.angle_gamma   90.00
#
_symmetry.space_group_name_H-M   'P 1'
#
loop_
_entity.id
_entity.type
_entity.pdbx_description
1 polymer ?
#
loop_
_entity_poly.entity_id
_entity_poly.type
_entity_poly.pdbx_seq_one_letter_code
_entity_poly.pdbx_strand_id
1 'polypeptide(L)'
;MEAFREVLEECQVEDIEYSEVWFTWERGNFSETNIRERLDRGVANEKWKLLFPIGNIHHLPHSMSDHCPLLIKIKSTILEKLENLQGNLKEWESLIKKEREGLKKNLTKKLEMLLAKDRDDDTLAKIIDTRVYLNMEIDRDEIYWEQRAKANWLKAGDKSSAFFS
;
A
#
# COMPACT_ATOMS: atom_id res chain seq x y z
N MET A 1 3.80 37.56 -19.14
CA MET A 1 3.22 37.20 -17.82
C MET A 1 1.71 37.32 -17.77
N GLU A 2 1.07 38.26 -18.48
CA GLU A 2 -0.40 38.39 -18.51
C GLU A 2 -1.10 37.16 -19.09
N ALA A 3 -0.75 36.77 -20.33
CA ALA A 3 -1.26 35.55 -20.96
C ALA A 3 -1.06 34.27 -20.12
N PHE A 4 0.04 34.17 -19.36
CA PHE A 4 0.26 33.03 -18.46
C PHE A 4 -0.74 33.04 -17.30
N ARG A 5 -1.03 34.21 -16.71
CA ARG A 5 -2.03 34.34 -15.64
C ARG A 5 -3.44 34.05 -16.13
N GLU A 6 -3.78 34.51 -17.33
CA GLU A 6 -5.07 34.21 -17.97
C GLU A 6 -5.27 32.70 -18.11
N VAL A 7 -4.25 31.97 -18.59
CA VAL A 7 -4.32 30.50 -18.72
C VAL A 7 -4.50 29.82 -17.35
N LEU A 8 -3.80 30.28 -16.31
CA LEU A 8 -3.95 29.71 -14.97
C LEU A 8 -5.37 29.91 -14.42
N GLU A 9 -5.94 31.10 -14.64
CA GLU A 9 -7.29 31.46 -14.22
C GLU A 9 -8.36 30.66 -15.00
N GLU A 10 -8.26 30.59 -16.33
CA GLU A 10 -9.13 29.79 -17.18
C GLU A 10 -9.10 28.30 -16.80
N CYS A 11 -7.91 27.77 -16.48
CA CYS A 11 -7.72 26.38 -16.10
C CYS A 11 -8.01 26.10 -14.62
N GLN A 12 -8.30 27.13 -13.81
CA GLN A 12 -8.53 27.03 -12.36
C GLN A 12 -7.39 26.32 -11.61
N VAL A 13 -6.16 26.65 -11.97
CA VAL A 13 -4.94 26.12 -11.35
C VAL A 13 -4.12 27.26 -10.75
N GLU A 14 -3.49 26.99 -9.62
CA GLU A 14 -2.68 27.96 -8.89
C GLU A 14 -1.27 27.42 -8.67
N ASP A 15 -0.30 28.31 -8.55
CA ASP A 15 1.08 27.94 -8.20
C ASP A 15 1.11 27.19 -6.86
N ILE A 16 1.77 26.03 -6.85
CA ILE A 16 2.07 25.30 -5.62
C ILE A 16 3.23 26.03 -4.92
N GLU A 17 3.14 26.13 -3.59
CA GLU A 17 4.21 26.71 -2.79
C GLU A 17 5.53 25.94 -2.95
N TYR A 18 6.64 26.67 -2.94
CA TYR A 18 7.99 26.10 -3.00
C TYR A 18 8.81 26.51 -1.79
N SER A 19 9.90 25.81 -1.53
CA SER A 19 10.86 26.11 -0.46
C SER A 19 12.30 26.18 -0.98
N GLU A 20 13.20 26.76 -0.17
CA GLU A 20 14.64 26.90 -0.43
C GLU A 20 15.00 27.97 -1.47
N VAL A 21 15.24 27.56 -2.71
CA VAL A 21 15.81 28.40 -3.77
C VAL A 21 14.67 28.98 -4.60
N TRP A 22 14.68 30.28 -4.89
CA TRP A 22 13.58 30.91 -5.62
C TRP A 22 13.67 30.76 -7.15
N PHE A 23 14.85 30.50 -7.69
CA PHE A 23 15.07 30.34 -9.13
C PHE A 23 15.06 28.88 -9.53
N THR A 24 14.72 28.61 -10.79
CA THR A 24 14.79 27.27 -11.40
C THR A 24 15.71 27.25 -12.62
N TRP A 25 16.17 28.41 -13.05
CA TRP A 25 17.11 28.55 -14.15
C TRP A 25 18.21 29.55 -13.80
N GLU A 26 19.45 29.23 -14.17
CA GLU A 26 20.62 30.08 -13.95
C GLU A 26 21.58 30.05 -15.15
N ARG A 27 22.04 31.23 -15.58
CA ARG A 27 23.07 31.37 -16.62
C ARG A 27 24.12 32.38 -16.20
N GLY A 28 25.38 32.07 -16.53
CA GLY A 28 26.54 32.95 -16.33
C GLY A 28 27.27 32.65 -15.04
N ASN A 29 28.60 32.58 -15.11
CA ASN A 29 29.47 32.13 -14.01
C ASN A 29 30.14 33.28 -13.25
N PHE A 30 29.89 34.54 -13.63
CA PHE A 30 30.46 35.73 -13.00
C PHE A 30 29.34 36.62 -12.48
N SER A 31 29.57 37.34 -11.38
CA SER A 31 28.57 38.22 -10.75
C SER A 31 27.97 39.25 -11.70
N GLU A 32 28.74 39.70 -12.70
CA GLU A 32 28.33 40.70 -13.71
C GLU A 32 27.44 40.10 -14.81
N THR A 33 27.47 38.78 -14.98
CA THR A 33 26.78 38.05 -16.08
C THR A 33 25.77 37.03 -15.56
N ASN A 34 25.66 36.88 -14.23
CA ASN A 34 24.81 35.90 -13.60
C ASN A 34 23.35 36.36 -13.64
N ILE A 35 22.53 35.62 -14.38
CA ILE A 35 21.09 35.83 -14.50
C ILE A 35 20.41 34.60 -13.92
N ARG A 36 19.44 34.84 -13.03
CA ARG A 36 18.63 33.80 -12.36
C ARG A 36 17.17 34.11 -12.56
N GLU A 37 16.41 33.12 -13.00
CA GLU A 37 14.98 33.25 -13.26
C GLU A 37 14.21 32.01 -12.76
N ARG A 38 12.91 32.18 -12.54
CA ARG A 38 12.00 31.06 -12.24
C ARG A 38 11.13 30.77 -13.47
N LEU A 39 11.58 29.80 -14.26
CA LEU A 39 10.93 29.40 -15.51
C LEU A 39 10.04 28.16 -15.34
N ASP A 40 10.35 27.33 -14.35
CA ASP A 40 9.66 26.07 -14.08
C ASP A 40 8.74 26.26 -12.86
N ARG A 41 7.48 25.83 -12.98
CA ARG A 41 6.47 25.96 -11.91
C ARG A 41 5.58 24.73 -11.89
N GLY A 42 5.25 24.26 -10.69
CA GLY A 42 4.17 23.29 -10.51
C GLY A 42 2.89 24.03 -10.12
N VAL A 43 1.79 23.69 -10.78
CA VAL A 43 0.47 24.28 -10.55
C VAL A 43 -0.54 23.20 -10.20
N ALA A 44 -1.52 23.53 -9.38
CA ALA A 44 -2.55 22.60 -8.91
C ALA A 44 -3.91 23.30 -8.78
N ASN A 45 -4.97 22.56 -9.06
CA ASN A 45 -6.34 23.00 -8.78
C ASN A 45 -6.77 22.64 -7.35
N GLU A 46 -7.91 23.20 -6.93
CA GLU A 46 -8.46 22.98 -5.59
C GLU A 46 -8.69 21.51 -5.27
N LYS A 47 -9.13 20.70 -6.25
CA LYS A 47 -9.33 19.25 -6.05
C LYS A 47 -8.02 18.55 -5.70
N TRP A 48 -6.92 18.91 -6.35
CA TRP A 48 -5.60 18.37 -6.07
C TRP A 48 -5.11 18.82 -4.69
N LYS A 49 -5.24 20.10 -4.35
CA LYS A 49 -4.85 20.63 -3.03
C LYS A 49 -5.62 19.96 -1.88
N LEU A 50 -6.90 19.64 -2.08
CA LEU A 50 -7.69 18.87 -1.11
C LEU A 50 -7.17 17.45 -0.89
N LEU A 51 -6.72 16.78 -1.94
CA LEU A 51 -6.14 15.43 -1.85
C LEU A 51 -4.72 15.46 -1.25
N PHE A 52 -3.99 16.55 -1.49
CA PHE A 52 -2.58 16.70 -1.17
C PHE A 52 -2.31 18.04 -0.44
N PRO A 53 -2.85 18.22 0.77
CA PRO A 53 -2.86 19.51 1.48
C PRO A 53 -1.49 20.03 1.91
N ILE A 54 -0.44 19.19 1.83
CA ILE A 54 0.94 19.53 2.19
C ILE A 54 1.83 19.38 0.93
N GLY A 55 1.26 19.58 -0.25
CA GLY A 55 2.02 19.63 -1.50
C GLY A 55 2.99 20.81 -1.48
N ASN A 56 4.30 20.55 -1.47
CA ASN A 56 5.33 21.57 -1.57
C ASN A 56 6.38 21.18 -2.62
N ILE A 57 6.90 22.17 -3.34
CA ILE A 57 7.96 21.97 -4.33
C ILE A 57 9.32 22.30 -3.72
N HIS A 58 10.26 21.35 -3.82
CA HIS A 58 11.66 21.58 -3.52
C HIS A 58 12.45 21.72 -4.83
N HIS A 59 13.27 22.77 -4.91
CA HIS A 59 14.19 23.01 -6.01
C HIS A 59 15.51 22.31 -5.71
N LEU A 60 15.85 21.26 -6.46
CA LEU A 60 17.04 20.44 -6.20
C LEU A 60 18.31 21.01 -6.85
N PRO A 61 19.47 21.01 -6.18
CA PRO A 61 20.72 21.45 -6.79
C PRO A 61 21.05 20.66 -8.07
N HIS A 62 21.42 21.38 -9.12
CA HIS A 62 21.93 20.84 -10.39
C HIS A 62 23.45 21.03 -10.51
N SER A 63 24.13 20.17 -11.26
CA SER A 63 25.59 20.28 -11.51
C SER A 63 25.97 20.54 -12.96
N MET A 64 25.13 20.13 -13.92
CA MET A 64 25.46 20.11 -15.36
C MET A 64 24.36 20.72 -16.25
N SER A 65 23.23 21.12 -15.64
CA SER A 65 22.08 21.74 -16.31
C SER A 65 22.05 23.21 -15.92
N ASP A 66 21.49 24.07 -16.76
CA ASP A 66 21.08 25.42 -16.39
C ASP A 66 19.68 25.45 -15.76
N HIS A 67 18.96 24.31 -15.75
CA HIS A 67 17.68 24.09 -15.06
C HIS A 67 17.79 23.22 -13.80
N CYS A 68 17.09 23.65 -12.75
CA CYS A 68 16.93 23.00 -11.47
C CYS A 68 15.74 22.01 -11.49
N PRO A 69 15.93 20.73 -11.11
CA PRO A 69 14.81 19.79 -10.97
C PRO A 69 13.81 20.19 -9.87
N LEU A 70 12.51 20.07 -10.17
CA LEU A 70 11.42 20.29 -9.22
C LEU A 70 10.96 18.97 -8.58
N LEU A 71 11.08 18.85 -7.25
CA LEU A 71 10.56 17.72 -6.48
C LEU A 71 9.28 18.12 -5.75
N ILE A 72 8.14 17.58 -6.17
CA ILE A 72 6.87 17.75 -5.45
C ILE A 72 6.81 16.74 -4.31
N LYS A 73 6.92 17.21 -3.07
CA LYS A 73 6.66 16.39 -1.88
C LYS A 73 5.19 16.43 -1.55
N ILE A 74 4.59 15.25 -1.53
CA ILE A 74 3.19 15.05 -1.22
C ILE A 74 3.11 14.25 0.08
N LYS A 75 2.53 14.83 1.14
CA LYS A 75 2.16 14.06 2.34
C LYS A 75 0.75 13.51 2.15
N SER A 76 0.64 12.33 1.53
CA SER A 76 -0.64 11.70 1.25
C SER A 76 -1.20 11.03 2.51
N THR A 77 -2.36 11.48 2.98
CA THR A 77 -3.14 10.78 4.01
C THR A 77 -3.59 9.39 3.54
N ILE A 78 -3.63 9.14 2.22
CA ILE A 78 -4.02 7.85 1.67
C ILE A 78 -2.92 6.81 1.95
N LEU A 79 -1.64 7.15 1.78
CA LEU A 79 -0.55 6.21 2.06
C LEU A 79 -0.54 5.83 3.54
N GLU A 80 -0.67 6.80 4.44
CA GLU A 80 -0.77 6.55 5.87
C GLU A 80 -2.02 5.71 6.23
N LYS A 81 -3.17 6.00 5.62
CA LYS A 81 -4.39 5.19 5.80
C LYS A 81 -4.23 3.78 5.25
N LEU A 82 -3.53 3.59 4.14
CA LEU A 82 -3.27 2.28 3.54
C LEU A 82 -2.28 1.48 4.41
N GLU A 83 -1.25 2.11 4.95
CA GLU A 83 -0.32 1.48 5.90
C GLU A 83 -1.05 1.04 7.17
N ASN A 84 -1.89 1.91 7.74
CA ASN A 84 -2.72 1.57 8.90
C ASN A 84 -3.72 0.45 8.60
N LEU A 85 -4.40 0.50 7.45
CA LEU A 85 -5.30 -0.55 7.00
C LEU A 85 -4.55 -1.88 6.85
N GLN A 86 -3.36 -1.87 6.26
CA GLN A 86 -2.52 -3.06 6.11
C GLN A 86 -2.14 -3.65 7.47
N GLY A 87 -1.78 -2.80 8.44
CA GLY A 87 -1.48 -3.22 9.81
C GLY A 87 -2.69 -3.91 10.46
N ASN A 88 -3.85 -3.25 10.43
CA ASN A 88 -5.08 -3.76 11.02
C ASN A 88 -5.53 -5.09 10.37
N LEU A 89 -5.41 -5.22 9.05
CA LEU A 89 -5.75 -6.45 8.35
C LEU A 89 -4.82 -7.62 8.72
N LYS A 90 -3.52 -7.35 8.93
CA LYS A 90 -2.57 -8.37 9.39
C LYS A 90 -2.87 -8.83 10.81
N GLU A 91 -3.23 -7.90 11.70
CA GLU A 91 -3.62 -8.22 13.07
C GLU A 91 -4.91 -9.06 13.09
N TRP A 92 -5.92 -8.62 12.35
CA TRP A 92 -7.17 -9.36 12.18
C TRP A 92 -6.95 -10.77 11.61
N GLU A 93 -6.09 -10.91 10.59
CA GLU A 93 -5.70 -12.23 10.04
C GLU A 93 -5.08 -13.13 11.11
N SER A 94 -4.20 -12.57 11.96
CA SER A 94 -3.55 -13.30 13.04
C SER A 94 -4.56 -13.80 14.09
N LEU A 95 -5.52 -12.95 14.46
CA LEU A 95 -6.59 -13.31 15.39
C LEU A 95 -7.44 -14.47 14.87
N ILE A 96 -7.86 -14.40 13.60
CA ILE A 96 -8.66 -15.47 12.97
C ILE A 96 -7.88 -16.78 12.92
N LYS A 97 -6.60 -16.74 12.55
CA LYS A 97 -5.74 -17.93 12.53
C LYS A 97 -5.68 -18.59 13.90
N LYS A 98 -5.44 -17.78 14.95
CA LYS A 98 -5.36 -18.28 16.32
C LYS A 98 -6.68 -18.89 16.80
N GLU A 99 -7.81 -18.27 16.46
CA GLU A 99 -9.13 -18.80 16.79
C GLU A 99 -9.39 -20.15 16.11
N ARG A 100 -9.11 -20.26 14.80
CA ARG A 100 -9.26 -21.51 14.04
C ARG A 100 -8.35 -22.63 14.55
N GLU A 101 -7.09 -22.32 14.84
CA GLU A 101 -6.16 -23.28 15.44
C GLU A 101 -6.63 -23.75 16.82
N GLY A 102 -7.14 -22.83 17.64
CA GLY A 102 -7.75 -23.14 18.94
C GLY A 102 -8.95 -24.07 18.80
N LEU A 103 -9.85 -23.78 17.85
CA LEU A 103 -11.03 -24.60 17.56
C LEU A 103 -10.63 -26.02 17.16
N LYS A 104 -9.73 -26.17 16.17
CA LYS A 104 -9.23 -27.49 15.73
C LYS A 104 -8.60 -28.25 16.88
N LYS A 105 -7.75 -27.61 17.69
CA LYS A 105 -7.13 -28.24 18.86
C LYS A 105 -8.17 -28.73 19.88
N ASN A 106 -9.22 -27.95 20.11
CA ASN A 106 -10.31 -28.34 21.01
C ASN A 106 -11.11 -29.52 20.46
N LEU A 107 -11.40 -29.54 19.15
CA LEU A 107 -12.08 -30.65 18.49
C LEU A 107 -11.25 -31.93 18.52
N THR A 108 -9.95 -31.85 18.24
CA THR A 108 -9.03 -32.99 18.34
C THR A 108 -9.04 -33.57 19.75
N LYS A 109 -8.89 -32.73 20.79
CA LYS A 109 -8.97 -33.17 22.19
C LYS A 109 -10.31 -33.80 22.54
N LYS A 110 -11.41 -33.18 22.09
CA LYS A 110 -12.76 -33.72 22.30
C LYS A 110 -12.91 -35.09 21.65
N LEU A 111 -12.38 -35.27 20.45
CA LEU A 111 -12.39 -36.54 19.74
C LEU A 111 -11.58 -37.61 20.48
N GLU A 112 -10.37 -37.29 20.95
CA GLU A 112 -9.54 -38.19 21.77
C GLU A 112 -10.29 -38.64 23.05
N MET A 113 -10.91 -37.71 23.76
CA MET A 113 -11.69 -38.00 24.96
C MET A 113 -12.89 -38.91 24.67
N LEU A 114 -13.60 -38.69 23.57
CA LEU A 114 -14.75 -39.51 23.18
C LEU A 114 -14.32 -40.92 22.74
N LEU A 115 -13.18 -41.04 22.04
CA LEU A 115 -12.65 -42.34 21.61
C LEU A 115 -12.18 -43.21 22.79
N ALA A 116 -11.87 -42.60 23.93
CA ALA A 116 -11.48 -43.30 25.15
C ALA A 116 -12.68 -43.78 26.01
N LYS A 117 -13.91 -43.39 25.65
CA LYS A 117 -15.14 -43.82 26.34
C LYS A 117 -15.69 -45.12 25.77
N ASP A 118 -16.58 -45.74 26.52
CA ASP A 118 -17.33 -46.92 26.07
C ASP A 118 -18.18 -46.58 24.84
N ARG A 119 -18.33 -47.57 23.94
CA ARG A 119 -19.02 -47.40 22.66
C ARG A 119 -20.51 -47.64 22.79
N ASP A 120 -21.19 -46.71 23.43
CA ASP A 120 -22.65 -46.59 23.36
C ASP A 120 -23.10 -45.70 22.18
N ASP A 121 -24.37 -45.77 21.82
CA ASP A 121 -24.95 -45.07 20.67
C ASP A 121 -24.79 -43.54 20.75
N ASP A 122 -24.85 -42.94 21.94
CA ASP A 122 -24.67 -41.49 22.15
C ASP A 122 -23.20 -41.09 21.98
N THR A 123 -22.27 -41.90 22.50
CA THR A 123 -20.83 -41.70 22.31
C THR A 123 -20.46 -41.84 20.82
N LEU A 124 -21.02 -42.82 20.11
CA LEU A 124 -20.80 -43.01 18.68
C LEU A 124 -21.32 -41.82 17.85
N ALA A 125 -22.52 -41.31 18.15
CA ALA A 125 -23.06 -40.13 17.47
C ALA A 125 -22.15 -38.90 17.67
N LYS A 126 -21.72 -38.64 18.90
CA LYS A 126 -20.81 -37.52 19.23
C LYS A 126 -19.44 -37.62 18.55
N ILE A 127 -18.92 -38.83 18.37
CA ILE A 127 -17.67 -39.07 17.61
C ILE A 127 -17.85 -38.70 16.15
N ILE A 128 -18.96 -39.12 15.52
CA ILE A 128 -19.25 -38.83 14.12
C ILE A 128 -19.36 -37.31 13.92
N ASP A 129 -20.17 -36.63 14.73
CA ASP A 129 -20.35 -35.18 14.63
C ASP A 129 -19.03 -34.41 14.79
N THR A 130 -18.22 -34.81 15.78
CA THR A 130 -16.93 -34.16 16.04
C THR A 130 -15.96 -34.38 14.88
N ARG A 131 -15.95 -35.56 14.25
CA ARG A 131 -15.13 -35.85 13.06
C ARG A 131 -15.58 -35.04 11.85
N VAL A 132 -16.88 -34.98 11.59
CA VAL A 132 -17.44 -34.19 10.49
C VAL A 132 -17.03 -32.74 10.64
N TYR A 133 -17.21 -32.17 11.83
CA TYR A 133 -16.87 -30.78 12.08
C TYR A 133 -15.36 -30.50 12.00
N LEU A 134 -14.52 -31.41 12.49
CA LEU A 134 -13.06 -31.30 12.35
C LEU A 134 -12.62 -31.33 10.88
N ASN A 135 -13.18 -32.25 10.08
CA ASN A 135 -12.88 -32.33 8.65
C ASN A 135 -13.27 -31.05 7.91
N MET A 136 -14.45 -30.48 8.21
CA MET A 136 -14.88 -29.21 7.62
C MET A 136 -13.90 -28.06 7.91
N GLU A 137 -13.31 -27.99 9.12
CA GLU A 137 -12.32 -26.96 9.44
C GLU A 137 -10.98 -27.21 8.72
N ILE A 138 -10.59 -28.47 8.50
CA ILE A 138 -9.40 -28.83 7.72
C ILE A 138 -9.60 -28.44 6.24
N ASP A 139 -10.75 -28.76 5.66
CA ASP A 139 -11.08 -28.45 4.26
C ASP A 139 -11.05 -26.92 4.02
N ARG A 140 -11.53 -26.12 4.98
CA ARG A 140 -11.44 -24.65 4.91
C ARG A 140 -10.00 -24.15 4.87
N ASP A 141 -9.11 -24.78 5.63
CA ASP A 141 -7.69 -24.41 5.61
C ASP A 141 -7.02 -24.84 4.30
N GLU A 142 -7.38 -26.00 3.76
CA GLU A 142 -6.89 -26.45 2.46
C GLU A 142 -7.25 -25.44 1.35
N ILE A 143 -8.52 -25.02 1.29
CA ILE A 143 -8.97 -23.98 0.34
C ILE A 143 -8.18 -22.68 0.53
N TYR A 144 -7.97 -22.26 1.78
CA TYR A 144 -7.20 -21.05 2.09
C TYR A 144 -5.75 -21.15 1.59
N TRP A 145 -5.09 -22.29 1.82
CA TRP A 145 -3.71 -22.51 1.36
C TRP A 145 -3.62 -22.61 -0.16
N GLU A 146 -4.60 -23.22 -0.82
CA GLU A 146 -4.68 -23.29 -2.27
C GLU A 146 -4.78 -21.88 -2.91
N GLN A 147 -5.68 -21.04 -2.39
CA GLN A 147 -5.83 -19.65 -2.85
C GLN A 147 -4.53 -18.85 -2.68
N ARG A 148 -3.86 -19.00 -1.54
CA ARG A 148 -2.62 -18.28 -1.26
C ARG A 148 -1.45 -18.80 -2.09
N ALA A 149 -1.36 -20.10 -2.31
CA ALA A 149 -0.37 -20.70 -3.20
C ALA A 149 -0.52 -20.19 -4.63
N LYS A 150 -1.75 -20.09 -5.16
CA LYS A 150 -2.04 -19.51 -6.49
C LYS A 150 -1.64 -18.03 -6.57
N ALA A 151 -1.97 -17.22 -5.57
CA ALA A 151 -1.58 -15.81 -5.52
C ALA A 151 -0.06 -15.63 -5.46
N ASN A 152 0.63 -16.47 -4.67
CA ASN A 152 2.10 -16.47 -4.61
C ASN A 152 2.71 -16.90 -5.95
N TRP A 153 2.12 -17.88 -6.62
CA TRP A 153 2.53 -18.31 -7.96
C TRP A 153 2.40 -17.20 -8.98
N LEU A 154 1.30 -16.46 -9.01
CA LEU A 154 1.14 -15.30 -9.91
C LEU A 154 2.22 -14.24 -9.65
N LYS A 155 2.50 -13.94 -8.37
CA LYS A 155 3.54 -12.96 -7.99
C LYS A 155 4.96 -13.43 -8.32
N ALA A 156 5.22 -14.73 -8.29
CA ALA A 156 6.54 -15.31 -8.55
C ALA A 156 6.77 -15.61 -10.04
N GLY A 157 5.74 -16.02 -10.77
CA GLY A 157 5.80 -16.28 -12.21
C GLY A 157 6.15 -15.03 -13.01
N ASP A 158 5.67 -13.86 -12.57
CA ASP A 158 5.99 -12.55 -13.16
C ASP A 158 7.47 -12.15 -13.01
N LYS A 159 8.22 -12.83 -12.13
CA LYS A 159 9.69 -12.66 -12.00
C LYS A 159 10.49 -13.62 -12.87
N SER A 160 9.89 -14.68 -13.39
CA SER A 160 10.57 -15.67 -14.25
C SER A 160 10.57 -15.30 -15.74
N SER A 161 9.71 -14.38 -16.17
CA SER A 161 9.71 -13.86 -17.55
C SER A 161 10.98 -13.08 -17.89
N ALA A 162 11.68 -12.52 -16.89
CA ALA A 162 12.98 -11.88 -17.05
C ALA A 162 14.15 -12.87 -17.21
N PHE A 163 13.92 -14.17 -17.02
CA PHE A 163 14.94 -15.21 -17.26
C PHE A 163 14.97 -15.70 -18.71
N PHE A 164 13.93 -15.39 -19.49
CA PHE A 164 13.79 -15.82 -20.89
C PHE A 164 13.69 -14.64 -21.88
N SER A 165 14.06 -13.43 -21.45
CA SER A 165 14.21 -12.23 -22.31
C SER A 165 15.67 -11.80 -22.42
#